data_AF-A0A962RRY0-F1
#
_entry.id   AF-A0A962RRY0-F1
#
_cell.length_a   1.000
_cell.length_b   1.000
_cell.length_c   1.000
_cell.angle_alpha   90.00
_cell.angle_beta   90.00
_cell.angle_gamma   90.00
#
_symmetry.space_group_name_H-M   'P 1'
#
loop_
_entity.id
_entity.type
_entity.pdbx_description
1 polymer ?
#
loop_
_entity_poly.entity_id
_entity_poly.type
_entity_poly.pdbx_seq_one_letter_code
_entity_poly.pdbx_strand_id
1 'polypeptide(L)'
;MPTTMEIAVPDIGDFSEVEVIEVLVAAGDRIEPEQPLMTLESDKASMDIPAPRAGVVRTVRVAVGDRVSEGDVIVELETEDEEDASKRASERPAPVDATSEATGASDDETVTADVDEEDAGETDRDAAYFDVGEHDETEVASASPTQVDGGERGERVDLVVIGAGPGGYTAAFRAADLGLKTVLIDRRTTLGGVCLNVGCIPSKALLHTAEVITATREMRSHGLDFGEPSIDLQKLAGWKDGVVGQLTKGLAGLARQRGVEVITGAARFESPHALAIQTGSGTQHLAFEHAIVAVGSEPVSLPGFPNDDERLWDSTDALKLGSVPRSLLVIGGG
;
A
#
# COMPACT_ATOMS: atom_id res chain seq x y z
N MET A 1 16.14 40.99 -2.98
CA MET A 1 14.70 41.31 -3.14
C MET A 1 14.07 40.03 -3.62
N PRO A 2 12.91 39.59 -3.10
CA PRO A 2 12.36 38.32 -3.55
C PRO A 2 12.21 38.32 -5.08
N THR A 3 12.80 37.32 -5.72
CA THR A 3 12.76 37.17 -7.17
C THR A 3 11.52 36.33 -7.50
N THR A 4 10.55 36.93 -8.18
CA THR A 4 9.37 36.21 -8.67
C THR A 4 9.71 35.48 -9.96
N MET A 5 9.42 34.18 -10.02
CA MET A 5 9.57 33.32 -11.19
C MET A 5 8.20 32.76 -11.58
N GLU A 6 7.89 32.75 -12.87
CA GLU A 6 6.71 32.08 -13.42
C GLU A 6 7.08 30.64 -13.79
N ILE A 7 6.29 29.67 -13.31
CA ILE A 7 6.40 28.26 -13.66
C ILE A 7 5.36 27.97 -14.73
N ALA A 8 5.81 27.43 -15.87
CA ALA A 8 4.98 27.06 -16.99
C ALA A 8 4.85 25.55 -17.13
N VAL A 9 3.81 25.09 -17.84
CA VAL A 9 3.64 23.68 -18.21
C VAL A 9 4.85 23.21 -19.03
N PRO A 10 5.57 22.14 -18.63
CA PRO A 10 6.69 21.58 -19.39
C PRO A 10 6.22 20.93 -20.70
N ASP A 11 7.16 20.51 -21.56
CA ASP A 11 6.84 19.76 -22.78
C ASP A 11 5.99 18.52 -22.45
N ILE A 12 4.76 18.51 -22.93
CA ILE A 12 3.75 17.46 -22.72
C ILE A 12 3.72 16.43 -23.86
N GLY A 13 4.68 16.47 -24.80
CA GLY A 13 4.75 15.55 -25.94
C GLY A 13 3.78 15.90 -27.07
N ASP A 14 3.19 14.89 -27.73
CA ASP A 14 2.32 15.07 -28.92
C ASP A 14 0.90 15.63 -28.60
N PHE A 15 0.66 16.10 -27.38
CA PHE A 15 -0.65 16.57 -26.92
C PHE A 15 -0.76 18.09 -26.96
N SER A 16 -1.83 18.61 -27.57
CA SER A 16 -2.05 20.06 -27.68
C SER A 16 -2.70 20.68 -26.45
N GLU A 17 -3.53 19.95 -25.71
CA GLU A 17 -4.18 20.41 -24.46
C GLU A 17 -4.34 19.21 -23.51
N VAL A 18 -4.07 19.41 -22.22
CA VAL A 18 -4.25 18.42 -21.14
C VAL A 18 -5.04 19.02 -19.98
N GLU A 19 -5.76 18.19 -19.23
CA GLU A 19 -6.65 18.64 -18.15
C GLU A 19 -5.97 18.61 -16.78
N VAL A 20 -6.18 19.65 -15.96
CA VAL A 20 -5.72 19.71 -14.57
C VAL A 20 -6.67 18.90 -13.69
N ILE A 21 -6.24 17.73 -13.22
CA ILE A 21 -7.09 16.87 -12.37
C ILE A 21 -6.89 17.12 -10.87
N GLU A 22 -5.73 17.63 -10.47
CA GLU A 22 -5.43 17.92 -9.06
C GLU A 22 -4.42 19.07 -8.92
N VAL A 23 -4.68 20.00 -8.00
CA VAL A 23 -3.75 21.08 -7.63
C VAL A 23 -3.26 20.78 -6.21
N LEU A 24 -1.96 20.53 -6.05
CA LEU A 24 -1.34 20.04 -4.81
C LEU A 24 -0.75 21.17 -3.94
N VAL A 25 -0.77 22.41 -4.44
CA VAL A 25 -0.21 23.59 -3.77
C VAL A 25 -1.21 24.73 -3.70
N ALA A 26 -1.19 25.49 -2.60
CA ALA A 26 -1.97 26.69 -2.41
C ALA A 26 -1.06 27.95 -2.31
N ALA A 27 -1.66 29.12 -2.55
CA ALA A 27 -0.96 30.39 -2.32
C ALA A 27 -0.55 30.53 -0.84
N GLY A 28 0.73 30.77 -0.60
CA GLY A 28 1.37 30.82 0.71
C GLY A 28 2.17 29.58 1.08
N ASP A 29 2.05 28.49 0.32
CA ASP A 29 2.77 27.25 0.61
C ASP A 29 4.26 27.35 0.27
N ARG A 30 5.10 26.84 1.16
CA ARG A 30 6.53 26.68 0.92
C ARG A 30 6.76 25.32 0.23
N ILE A 31 7.42 25.36 -0.93
CA ILE A 31 7.72 24.19 -1.74
C ILE A 31 9.23 23.94 -1.83
N GLU A 32 9.61 22.67 -1.95
CA GLU A 32 10.99 22.21 -2.18
C GLU A 32 11.23 21.88 -3.67
N PRO A 33 12.47 21.83 -4.18
CA PRO A 33 12.74 21.38 -5.54
C PRO A 33 12.25 19.94 -5.73
N GLU A 34 11.75 19.63 -6.93
CA GLU A 34 11.13 18.34 -7.29
C GLU A 34 9.80 18.02 -6.57
N GLN A 35 9.29 18.91 -5.72
CA GLN A 35 7.97 18.72 -5.09
C GLN A 35 6.87 18.88 -6.14
N PRO A 36 5.88 17.96 -6.23
CA PRO A 36 4.81 18.04 -7.21
C PRO A 36 3.87 19.22 -6.93
N LEU A 37 3.61 20.03 -7.95
CA LEU A 37 2.74 21.21 -7.88
C LEU A 37 1.29 20.90 -8.24
N MET A 38 1.10 20.09 -9.29
CA MET A 38 -0.19 19.67 -9.81
C MET A 38 -0.05 18.44 -10.69
N THR A 39 -1.16 17.73 -10.86
CA THR A 39 -1.26 16.55 -11.71
C THR A 39 -2.12 16.86 -12.92
N LEU A 40 -1.57 16.58 -14.09
CA LEU A 40 -2.24 16.71 -15.39
C LEU A 40 -2.66 15.33 -15.89
N GLU A 41 -3.80 15.23 -16.55
CA GLU A 41 -4.28 14.00 -17.20
C GLU A 41 -4.24 14.14 -18.73
N SER A 42 -3.60 13.16 -19.37
CA SER A 42 -3.69 12.90 -20.81
C SER A 42 -4.50 11.62 -21.07
N ASP A 43 -4.84 11.33 -22.32
CA ASP A 43 -5.66 10.16 -22.71
C ASP A 43 -5.02 8.80 -22.36
N LYS A 44 -3.71 8.78 -22.04
CA LYS A 44 -2.93 7.56 -21.72
C LYS A 44 -2.28 7.56 -20.34
N ALA A 45 -2.09 8.72 -19.71
CA ALA A 45 -1.34 8.80 -18.46
C ALA A 45 -1.62 10.11 -17.71
N SER A 46 -1.50 10.04 -16.39
CA SER A 46 -1.39 11.21 -15.52
C SER A 46 0.09 11.55 -15.31
N MET A 47 0.43 12.82 -15.30
CA MET A 47 1.81 13.33 -15.12
C MET A 47 1.82 14.46 -14.09
N ASP A 48 2.76 14.41 -13.17
CA ASP A 48 2.96 15.47 -12.17
C ASP A 48 3.93 16.52 -12.69
N ILE A 49 3.66 17.80 -12.42
CA ILE A 49 4.60 18.89 -12.69
C ILE A 49 5.45 19.15 -11.43
N PRO A 50 6.75 18.82 -11.43
CA PRO A 50 7.64 19.10 -10.30
C PRO A 50 8.02 20.59 -10.22
N ALA A 51 8.28 21.05 -9.00
CA ALA A 51 8.80 22.38 -8.73
C ALA A 51 10.27 22.50 -9.17
N PRO A 52 10.65 23.48 -10.02
CA PRO A 52 12.03 23.62 -10.48
C PRO A 52 12.99 24.16 -9.41
N ARG A 53 12.46 24.77 -8.32
CA ARG A 53 13.27 25.36 -7.24
C ARG A 53 12.45 25.52 -5.97
N ALA A 54 13.13 25.68 -4.84
CA ALA A 54 12.48 25.99 -3.56
C ALA A 54 11.96 27.44 -3.55
N GLY A 55 10.79 27.66 -2.95
CA GLY A 55 10.20 29.00 -2.83
C GLY A 55 8.84 29.00 -2.14
N VAL A 56 8.19 30.15 -2.11
CA VAL A 56 6.82 30.31 -1.60
C VAL A 56 5.88 30.58 -2.76
N VAL A 57 4.81 29.79 -2.88
CA VAL A 57 3.80 29.95 -3.92
C VAL A 57 3.06 31.25 -3.70
N ARG A 58 3.17 32.19 -4.64
CA ARG A 58 2.50 33.48 -4.54
C ARG A 58 1.05 33.39 -5.01
N THR A 59 0.84 32.76 -6.16
CA THR A 59 -0.48 32.64 -6.78
C THR A 59 -0.49 31.42 -7.68
N VAL A 60 -1.57 30.63 -7.61
CA VAL A 60 -1.87 29.56 -8.54
C VAL A 60 -2.88 30.12 -9.55
N ARG A 61 -2.57 30.05 -10.85
CA ARG A 61 -3.36 30.68 -11.92
C ARG A 61 -4.38 29.74 -12.57
N VAL A 62 -4.34 28.45 -12.23
CA VAL A 62 -5.18 27.39 -12.80
C VAL A 62 -5.97 26.69 -11.71
N ALA A 63 -7.18 26.22 -12.05
CA ALA A 63 -8.05 25.46 -11.16
C ALA A 63 -8.22 24.02 -11.68
N VAL A 64 -8.69 23.13 -10.79
CA VAL A 64 -9.05 21.76 -11.16
C VAL A 64 -10.17 21.79 -12.21
N GLY A 65 -9.97 21.09 -13.33
CA GLY A 65 -10.85 21.06 -14.50
C GLY A 65 -10.46 22.02 -15.64
N ASP A 66 -9.45 22.85 -15.46
CA ASP A 66 -8.94 23.72 -16.53
C ASP A 66 -8.10 22.92 -17.54
N ARG A 67 -8.12 23.35 -18.81
CA ARG A 67 -7.25 22.81 -19.87
C ARG A 67 -6.06 23.72 -20.09
N VAL A 68 -4.87 23.13 -20.06
CA VAL A 68 -3.59 23.84 -20.18
C VAL A 68 -2.78 23.27 -21.33
N SER A 69 -2.00 24.14 -21.98
CA SER A 69 -1.09 23.82 -23.08
C SER A 69 0.37 24.01 -22.66
N GLU A 70 1.31 23.46 -23.43
CA GLU A 70 2.74 23.71 -23.24
C GLU A 70 3.03 25.23 -23.17
N GLY A 71 3.77 25.66 -22.14
CA GLY A 71 4.13 27.06 -21.95
C GLY A 71 3.11 27.93 -21.21
N ASP A 72 1.93 27.41 -20.86
CA ASP A 72 0.97 28.14 -20.03
C ASP A 72 1.49 28.32 -18.60
N VAL A 73 1.37 29.53 -18.06
CA VAL A 73 1.85 29.86 -16.71
C VAL A 73 0.85 29.36 -15.67
N ILE A 74 1.29 28.41 -14.85
CA ILE A 74 0.46 27.71 -13.87
C ILE A 74 0.64 28.25 -12.44
N VAL A 75 1.86 28.63 -12.07
CA VAL A 75 2.21 29.06 -10.71
C VAL A 75 3.21 30.21 -10.75
N GLU A 76 2.99 31.23 -9.93
CA GLU A 76 4.00 32.23 -9.59
C GLU A 76 4.72 31.84 -8.31
N LEU A 77 6.03 31.67 -8.38
CA LEU A 77 6.88 31.30 -7.26
C LEU A 77 7.73 32.50 -6.81
N GLU A 78 7.74 32.77 -5.51
CA GLU A 78 8.63 33.75 -4.89
C GLU A 78 9.86 33.02 -4.31
N THR A 79 11.04 33.31 -4.86
CA THR A 79 12.30 32.72 -4.42
C THR A 79 13.08 33.67 -3.53
N GLU A 80 13.59 33.16 -2.42
CA GLU A 80 14.48 33.89 -1.50
C GLU A 80 15.94 33.73 -1.98
N ASP A 81 16.69 34.83 -2.04
CA ASP A 81 18.13 34.82 -2.37
C ASP A 81 18.91 33.98 -1.32
N GLU A 82 19.90 33.20 -1.78
CA GLU A 82 20.66 32.20 -1.01
C GLU A 82 21.37 32.74 0.27
N GLU A 83 21.42 34.05 0.49
CA GLU A 83 22.05 34.67 1.67
C GLU A 83 21.20 34.60 2.95
N ASP A 84 19.88 34.39 2.87
CA ASP A 84 19.00 34.37 4.06
C ASP A 84 18.71 32.95 4.59
N ALA A 85 18.88 31.92 3.75
CA ALA A 85 18.79 30.51 4.16
C ALA A 85 19.90 30.10 5.13
N SER A 86 21.09 30.71 5.01
CA SER A 86 22.22 30.46 5.92
C SER A 86 22.05 31.11 7.29
N LYS A 87 21.35 32.25 7.39
CA LYS A 87 21.16 32.97 8.66
C LYS A 87 20.09 32.34 9.55
N ARG A 88 19.07 31.71 8.97
CA ARG A 88 17.98 31.08 9.75
C ARG A 88 18.24 29.63 10.18
N ALA A 89 19.18 28.95 9.53
CA ALA A 89 19.67 27.63 9.96
C ALA A 89 20.56 27.70 11.22
N SER A 90 21.07 28.89 11.56
CA SER A 90 21.91 29.12 12.76
C SER A 90 21.11 29.31 14.06
N GLU A 91 19.77 29.34 14.02
CA GLU A 91 18.93 29.71 15.17
C GLU A 91 18.12 28.55 15.78
N ARG A 92 18.42 27.29 15.42
CA ARG A 92 17.90 26.10 16.13
C ARG A 92 19.02 25.39 16.91
N PRO A 93 18.78 24.94 18.16
CA PRO A 93 19.85 24.35 18.97
C PRO A 93 20.26 22.98 18.43
N ALA A 94 21.57 22.73 18.43
CA ALA A 94 22.18 21.48 17.99
C ALA A 94 21.86 20.30 18.94
N PRO A 95 21.83 19.04 18.43
CA PRO A 95 21.72 17.85 19.27
C PRO A 95 23.03 17.60 20.03
N VAL A 96 22.91 17.17 21.27
CA VAL A 96 24.03 16.80 22.15
C VAL A 96 24.74 15.54 21.67
N ASP A 97 26.06 15.66 21.59
CA ASP A 97 27.05 14.65 21.24
C ASP A 97 27.33 13.72 22.43
N ALA A 98 27.58 12.43 22.18
CA ALA A 98 28.19 11.51 23.13
C ALA A 98 29.04 10.49 22.38
N THR A 99 30.33 10.79 22.37
CA THR A 99 31.45 10.09 21.76
C THR A 99 31.76 8.75 22.43
N SER A 100 32.30 7.85 21.61
CA SER A 100 32.98 6.60 21.92
C SER A 100 34.15 6.75 22.92
N GLU A 101 34.33 5.75 23.78
CA GLU A 101 35.65 5.32 24.26
C GLU A 101 35.77 3.79 24.20
N ALA A 102 36.97 3.34 23.82
CA ALA A 102 37.36 1.95 23.64
C ALA A 102 38.44 1.57 24.64
N THR A 103 38.45 0.33 25.14
CA THR A 103 39.65 -0.33 25.70
C THR A 103 39.60 -1.86 25.59
N GLY A 104 40.53 -2.43 24.81
CA GLY A 104 41.53 -3.44 25.21
C GLY A 104 41.14 -4.81 25.82
N ALA A 105 41.19 -5.84 24.95
CA ALA A 105 41.88 -7.15 25.00
C ALA A 105 41.97 -8.08 26.26
N SER A 106 41.74 -9.37 25.93
CA SER A 106 42.43 -10.65 26.28
C SER A 106 41.94 -11.59 27.40
N ASP A 107 41.75 -12.83 26.96
CA ASP A 107 41.99 -14.16 27.56
C ASP A 107 40.94 -14.89 28.44
N ASP A 108 40.44 -15.97 27.82
CA ASP A 108 40.40 -17.38 28.25
C ASP A 108 39.32 -17.92 29.22
N GLU A 109 38.99 -19.17 28.89
CA GLU A 109 38.27 -20.23 29.61
C GLU A 109 36.72 -20.32 29.63
N THR A 110 36.31 -21.51 29.19
CA THR A 110 35.01 -22.16 29.08
C THR A 110 34.22 -22.27 30.37
N VAL A 111 32.90 -22.02 30.30
CA VAL A 111 31.87 -22.79 31.05
C VAL A 111 30.59 -22.90 30.22
N THR A 112 30.10 -24.12 30.10
CA THR A 112 28.83 -24.58 29.52
C THR A 112 27.60 -24.09 30.30
N ALA A 113 26.51 -23.74 29.63
CA ALA A 113 25.14 -24.06 30.02
C ALA A 113 24.13 -23.63 28.94
N ASP A 114 23.32 -24.58 28.49
CA ASP A 114 22.10 -24.42 27.71
C ASP A 114 21.11 -23.44 28.37
N VAL A 115 20.48 -22.54 27.58
CA VAL A 115 19.04 -22.24 27.66
C VAL A 115 18.55 -21.75 26.29
N ASP A 116 17.46 -22.38 25.88
CA ASP A 116 16.56 -22.23 24.73
C ASP A 116 16.41 -20.82 24.10
N GLU A 117 16.63 -20.75 22.79
CA GLU A 117 16.10 -19.69 21.91
C GLU A 117 14.69 -20.08 21.46
N GLU A 118 13.67 -19.41 22.01
CA GLU A 118 12.33 -19.40 21.42
C GLU A 118 12.32 -18.47 20.19
N ASP A 119 12.43 -19.11 19.03
CA ASP A 119 12.13 -18.56 17.71
C ASP A 119 10.65 -18.16 17.64
N ALA A 120 10.37 -16.85 17.67
CA ALA A 120 9.05 -16.31 17.38
C ALA A 120 8.81 -16.33 15.85
N GLY A 121 8.65 -17.54 15.32
CA GLY A 121 8.14 -17.79 13.99
C GLY A 121 6.68 -17.38 13.91
N GLU A 122 6.43 -16.22 13.30
CA GLU A 122 5.09 -15.74 12.94
C GLU A 122 4.54 -16.62 11.81
N THR A 123 3.96 -17.76 12.21
CA THR A 123 3.18 -18.61 11.32
C THR A 123 1.78 -17.99 11.20
N ASP A 124 1.52 -17.36 10.05
CA ASP A 124 0.18 -17.06 9.56
C ASP A 124 -0.53 -18.41 9.36
N ARG A 125 -1.03 -18.97 10.47
CA ARG A 125 -1.72 -20.25 10.49
C ARG A 125 -3.03 -20.04 9.76
N ASP A 126 -3.14 -20.70 8.62
CA ASP A 126 -4.35 -21.09 7.92
C ASP A 126 -5.61 -20.73 8.70
N ALA A 127 -6.24 -19.62 8.31
CA ALA A 127 -7.61 -19.37 8.65
C ALA A 127 -8.43 -20.48 7.98
N ALA A 128 -8.62 -21.57 8.72
CA ALA A 128 -9.40 -22.72 8.32
C ALA A 128 -10.70 -22.25 7.68
N TYR A 129 -10.89 -22.71 6.45
CA TYR A 129 -12.07 -22.50 5.64
C TYR A 129 -13.29 -22.97 6.43
N PHE A 130 -14.12 -22.03 6.88
CA PHE A 130 -15.45 -22.38 7.40
C PHE A 130 -16.32 -22.73 6.19
N ASP A 131 -16.56 -24.03 6.03
CA ASP A 131 -17.57 -24.58 5.14
C ASP A 131 -18.93 -23.94 5.46
N VAL A 132 -19.36 -23.01 4.63
CA VAL A 132 -20.71 -22.46 4.68
C VAL A 132 -21.57 -23.48 3.93
N GLY A 133 -22.08 -24.46 4.68
CA GLY A 133 -22.96 -25.49 4.14
C GLY A 133 -24.06 -24.90 3.26
N GLU A 134 -24.40 -25.64 2.21
CA GLU A 134 -25.43 -25.35 1.20
C GLU A 134 -26.64 -24.61 1.78
N HIS A 135 -26.86 -23.38 1.31
CA HIS A 135 -28.06 -22.62 1.62
C HIS A 135 -29.20 -23.02 0.67
N ASP A 136 -30.19 -23.68 1.26
CA ASP A 136 -31.54 -23.86 0.74
C ASP A 136 -32.18 -22.48 0.45
N GLU A 137 -32.54 -22.26 -0.81
CA GLU A 137 -33.20 -21.03 -1.29
C GLU A 137 -34.63 -20.96 -0.74
N THR A 138 -34.80 -20.43 0.46
CA THR A 138 -36.13 -20.06 0.98
C THR A 138 -36.27 -18.54 1.09
N GLU A 139 -36.88 -17.99 0.04
CA GLU A 139 -37.76 -16.81 -0.04
C GLU A 139 -37.63 -15.75 1.07
N VAL A 140 -36.93 -14.65 0.77
CA VAL A 140 -36.90 -13.44 1.61
C VAL A 140 -38.24 -12.70 1.50
N ALA A 141 -39.17 -13.04 2.40
CA ALA A 141 -40.38 -12.26 2.59
C ALA A 141 -40.05 -10.88 3.20
N SER A 142 -40.49 -9.81 2.55
CA SER A 142 -40.26 -8.44 3.03
C SER A 142 -40.99 -8.20 4.36
N ALA A 143 -40.23 -8.04 5.44
CA ALA A 143 -40.75 -7.51 6.70
C ALA A 143 -40.37 -6.02 6.81
N SER A 144 -41.38 -5.18 6.99
CA SER A 144 -41.25 -3.76 7.32
C SER A 144 -40.42 -3.54 8.60
N PRO A 145 -39.77 -2.38 8.78
CA PRO A 145 -38.78 -2.18 9.84
C PRO A 145 -39.46 -2.14 11.19
N THR A 146 -39.37 -3.24 11.94
CA THR A 146 -39.70 -3.25 13.37
C THR A 146 -38.55 -2.56 14.10
N GLN A 147 -38.86 -1.43 14.75
CA GLN A 147 -37.93 -0.74 15.63
C GLN A 147 -37.41 -1.70 16.70
N VAL A 148 -36.09 -1.89 16.73
CA VAL A 148 -35.42 -2.62 17.81
C VAL A 148 -34.93 -1.57 18.80
N ASP A 149 -35.73 -1.34 19.84
CA ASP A 149 -35.29 -0.61 21.03
C ASP A 149 -34.80 -1.61 22.09
N GLY A 150 -33.64 -1.32 22.68
CA GLY A 150 -33.32 -1.77 24.03
C GLY A 150 -32.33 -2.93 24.18
N GLY A 151 -31.09 -2.75 23.73
CA GLY A 151 -29.90 -3.48 24.21
C GLY A 151 -28.70 -2.57 24.00
N GLU A 152 -27.76 -2.51 24.95
CA GLU A 152 -26.62 -1.56 24.99
C GLU A 152 -26.07 -1.31 23.58
N ARG A 153 -26.35 -0.11 23.04
CA ARG A 153 -25.99 0.24 21.66
C ARG A 153 -24.46 0.25 21.62
N GLY A 154 -23.89 -0.82 21.06
CA GLY A 154 -22.51 -0.82 20.58
C GLY A 154 -22.28 0.44 19.75
N GLU A 155 -21.08 0.98 19.86
CA GLU A 155 -20.67 2.21 19.21
C GLU A 155 -21.06 2.19 17.72
N ARG A 156 -21.91 3.14 17.32
CA ARG A 156 -22.37 3.26 15.94
C ARG A 156 -21.37 4.08 15.14
N VAL A 157 -21.07 3.62 13.92
CA VAL A 157 -20.12 4.28 13.01
C VAL A 157 -20.81 4.73 11.72
N ASP A 158 -20.24 5.73 11.05
CA ASP A 158 -20.83 6.28 9.82
C ASP A 158 -20.64 5.30 8.65
N LEU A 159 -19.44 4.72 8.55
CA LEU A 159 -19.10 3.79 7.48
C LEU A 159 -18.32 2.58 8.02
N VAL A 160 -18.75 1.40 7.59
CA VAL A 160 -17.93 0.19 7.69
C VAL A 160 -17.46 -0.23 6.30
N VAL A 161 -16.19 -0.62 6.19
CA VAL A 161 -15.62 -1.20 4.98
C VAL A 161 -15.14 -2.62 5.27
N ILE A 162 -15.65 -3.60 4.53
CA ILE A 162 -15.34 -5.02 4.74
C ILE A 162 -14.37 -5.49 3.65
N GLY A 163 -13.15 -5.81 4.03
CA GLY A 163 -12.02 -6.14 3.18
C GLY A 163 -11.06 -4.94 3.04
N ALA A 164 -9.78 -5.17 3.28
CA ALA A 164 -8.69 -4.19 3.25
C ALA A 164 -7.79 -4.36 2.02
N GLY A 165 -8.33 -4.87 0.91
CA GLY A 165 -7.69 -4.79 -0.41
C GLY A 165 -7.70 -3.37 -0.98
N PRO A 166 -7.15 -3.15 -2.19
CA PRO A 166 -7.09 -1.83 -2.83
C PRO A 166 -8.41 -1.07 -2.85
N GLY A 167 -9.51 -1.72 -3.22
CA GLY A 167 -10.83 -1.07 -3.19
C GLY A 167 -11.28 -0.69 -1.78
N GLY A 168 -10.95 -1.52 -0.79
CA GLY A 168 -11.38 -1.36 0.60
C GLY A 168 -10.61 -0.29 1.37
N TYR A 169 -9.27 -0.42 1.47
CA TYR A 169 -8.50 0.57 2.23
C TYR A 169 -8.58 1.95 1.57
N THR A 170 -8.65 2.04 0.23
CA THR A 170 -8.79 3.33 -0.47
C THR A 170 -10.14 3.97 -0.14
N ALA A 171 -11.23 3.19 -0.16
CA ALA A 171 -12.55 3.68 0.23
C ALA A 171 -12.57 4.13 1.70
N ALA A 172 -11.97 3.36 2.60
CA ALA A 172 -11.91 3.71 4.02
C ALA A 172 -11.12 4.99 4.27
N PHE A 173 -9.95 5.14 3.62
CA PHE A 173 -9.11 6.32 3.74
C PHE A 173 -9.82 7.55 3.17
N ARG A 174 -10.45 7.40 1.99
CA ARG A 174 -11.21 8.49 1.40
C ARG A 174 -12.38 8.92 2.26
N ALA A 175 -13.10 7.98 2.87
CA ALA A 175 -14.20 8.27 3.78
C ALA A 175 -13.73 9.02 5.03
N ALA A 176 -12.61 8.62 5.61
CA ALA A 176 -12.00 9.32 6.74
C ALA A 176 -11.54 10.74 6.37
N ASP A 177 -10.93 10.91 5.19
CA ASP A 177 -10.54 12.23 4.67
C ASP A 177 -11.77 13.16 4.44
N LEU A 178 -12.95 12.57 4.23
CA LEU A 178 -14.24 13.28 4.13
C LEU A 178 -14.92 13.50 5.50
N GLY A 179 -14.28 13.11 6.60
CA GLY A 179 -14.77 13.34 7.96
C GLY A 179 -15.73 12.27 8.50
N LEU A 180 -15.87 11.13 7.83
CA LEU A 180 -16.70 10.01 8.30
C LEU A 180 -15.95 9.16 9.32
N LYS A 181 -16.62 8.83 10.43
CA LYS A 181 -16.12 7.83 11.37
C LYS A 181 -16.16 6.46 10.72
N THR A 182 -14.98 5.97 10.35
CA THR A 182 -14.83 4.81 9.48
C THR A 182 -14.12 3.67 10.19
N VAL A 183 -14.70 2.47 10.08
CA VAL A 183 -14.08 1.21 10.52
C VAL A 183 -13.75 0.36 9.29
N LEU A 184 -12.52 -0.12 9.21
CA LEU A 184 -12.04 -1.06 8.20
C LEU A 184 -11.86 -2.45 8.83
N ILE A 185 -12.46 -3.47 8.25
CA ILE A 185 -12.42 -4.84 8.76
C ILE A 185 -11.74 -5.75 7.74
N ASP A 186 -10.77 -6.55 8.16
CA ASP A 186 -10.23 -7.62 7.33
C ASP A 186 -9.91 -8.86 8.19
N ARG A 187 -10.00 -10.05 7.59
CA ARG A 187 -9.61 -11.30 8.25
C ARG A 187 -8.10 -11.42 8.42
N ARG A 188 -7.32 -10.77 7.56
CA ARG A 188 -5.85 -10.72 7.61
C ARG A 188 -5.40 -9.68 8.63
N THR A 189 -4.26 -9.94 9.25
CA THR A 189 -3.59 -8.99 10.14
C THR A 189 -2.93 -7.84 9.37
N THR A 190 -2.57 -8.06 8.11
CA THR A 190 -1.96 -7.05 7.22
C THR A 190 -2.99 -6.42 6.28
N LEU A 191 -2.83 -5.12 6.03
CA LEU A 191 -3.62 -4.39 5.02
C LEU A 191 -3.09 -4.63 3.60
N GLY A 192 -3.85 -4.22 2.59
CA GLY A 192 -3.48 -4.25 1.17
C GLY A 192 -3.99 -5.47 0.39
N GLY A 193 -4.64 -6.43 1.07
CA GLY A 193 -5.33 -7.57 0.49
C GLY A 193 -4.46 -8.41 -0.47
N VAL A 194 -5.10 -9.04 -1.45
CA VAL A 194 -4.42 -9.92 -2.43
C VAL A 194 -3.34 -9.16 -3.21
N CYS A 195 -3.65 -7.97 -3.73
CA CYS A 195 -2.73 -7.25 -4.61
C CYS A 195 -1.38 -6.91 -3.94
N LEU A 196 -1.40 -6.47 -2.68
CA LEU A 196 -0.17 -6.17 -1.95
C LEU A 196 0.54 -7.43 -1.43
N ASN A 197 -0.21 -8.35 -0.83
CA ASN A 197 0.41 -9.42 -0.06
C ASN A 197 0.80 -10.64 -0.91
N VAL A 198 -0.03 -11.02 -1.89
CA VAL A 198 0.09 -12.30 -2.63
C VAL A 198 -0.25 -12.16 -4.11
N GLY A 199 -0.05 -10.97 -4.69
CA GLY A 199 -0.48 -10.66 -6.05
C GLY A 199 0.46 -9.70 -6.74
N CYS A 200 -0.04 -8.49 -7.03
CA CYS A 200 0.65 -7.45 -7.78
C CYS A 200 2.08 -7.21 -7.29
N ILE A 201 2.27 -6.81 -6.03
CA ILE A 201 3.58 -6.37 -5.54
C ILE A 201 4.63 -7.50 -5.57
N PRO A 202 4.38 -8.68 -4.96
CA PRO A 202 5.35 -9.77 -5.03
C PRO A 202 5.60 -10.25 -6.47
N SER A 203 4.58 -10.33 -7.33
CA SER A 203 4.78 -10.72 -8.73
C SER A 203 5.64 -9.73 -9.49
N LYS A 204 5.43 -8.41 -9.33
CA LYS A 204 6.23 -7.38 -10.02
C LYS A 204 7.66 -7.33 -9.49
N ALA A 205 7.86 -7.53 -8.19
CA ALA A 205 9.20 -7.65 -7.61
C ALA A 205 10.00 -8.81 -8.24
N LEU A 206 9.36 -9.98 -8.42
CA LEU A 206 10.01 -11.14 -9.03
C LEU A 206 10.19 -11.02 -10.54
N LEU A 207 9.22 -10.42 -11.24
CA LEU A 207 9.31 -10.15 -12.67
C LEU A 207 10.48 -9.21 -12.98
N HIS A 208 10.70 -8.18 -12.16
CA HIS A 208 11.86 -7.30 -12.32
C HIS A 208 13.18 -8.07 -12.22
N THR A 209 13.33 -8.97 -11.23
CA THR A 209 14.52 -9.83 -11.12
C THR A 209 14.69 -10.73 -12.34
N ALA A 210 13.60 -11.30 -12.87
CA ALA A 210 13.64 -12.12 -14.09
C ALA A 210 14.02 -11.30 -15.34
N GLU A 211 13.57 -10.06 -15.43
CA GLU A 211 13.92 -9.11 -16.48
C GLU A 211 15.42 -8.80 -16.44
N VAL A 212 16.01 -8.52 -15.26
CA VAL A 212 17.46 -8.31 -15.13
C VAL A 212 18.24 -9.53 -15.61
N ILE A 213 17.83 -10.75 -15.24
CA ILE A 213 18.47 -11.98 -15.72
C ILE A 213 18.39 -12.07 -17.25
N THR A 214 17.25 -11.71 -17.84
CA THR A 214 17.06 -11.74 -19.29
C THR A 214 17.96 -10.71 -20.00
N ALA A 215 17.97 -9.47 -19.52
CA ALA A 215 18.80 -8.40 -20.06
C ALA A 215 20.30 -8.74 -20.02
N THR A 216 20.79 -9.36 -18.95
CA THR A 216 22.21 -9.79 -18.87
C THR A 216 22.57 -10.85 -19.91
N ARG A 217 21.64 -11.75 -20.25
CA ARG A 217 21.83 -12.76 -21.30
C ARG A 217 21.84 -12.14 -22.70
N GLU A 218 20.97 -11.17 -22.95
CA GLU A 218 20.88 -10.49 -24.25
C GLU A 218 22.15 -9.69 -24.57
N MET A 219 22.76 -9.08 -23.55
CA MET A 219 24.00 -8.30 -23.68
C MET A 219 25.23 -9.13 -24.10
N ARG A 220 25.17 -10.47 -24.03
CA ARG A 220 26.23 -11.35 -24.56
C ARG A 220 26.49 -11.09 -26.04
N SER A 221 25.43 -10.82 -26.82
CA SER A 221 25.56 -10.52 -28.25
C SER A 221 26.28 -9.20 -28.53
N HIS A 222 26.27 -8.27 -27.56
CA HIS A 222 26.97 -7.00 -27.61
C HIS A 222 28.40 -7.09 -27.04
N GLY A 223 28.86 -8.29 -26.65
CA GLY A 223 30.19 -8.54 -26.12
C GLY A 223 30.31 -8.41 -24.59
N LEU A 224 29.20 -8.26 -23.86
CA LEU A 224 29.19 -8.26 -22.40
C LEU A 224 28.70 -9.61 -21.88
N ASP A 225 29.59 -10.44 -21.35
CA ASP A 225 29.23 -11.74 -20.79
C ASP A 225 29.34 -11.75 -19.26
N PHE A 226 28.21 -11.94 -18.60
CA PHE A 226 28.09 -12.00 -17.14
C PHE A 226 28.05 -13.45 -16.60
N GLY A 227 28.07 -14.47 -17.46
CA GLY A 227 27.86 -15.86 -17.05
C GLY A 227 26.41 -16.16 -16.66
N GLU A 228 26.18 -17.31 -16.04
CA GLU A 228 24.85 -17.69 -15.52
C GLU A 228 24.78 -17.33 -14.02
N PRO A 229 23.71 -16.65 -13.55
CA PRO A 229 23.63 -16.23 -12.16
C PRO A 229 23.44 -17.43 -11.21
N SER A 230 24.07 -17.34 -10.03
CA SER A 230 23.69 -18.17 -8.90
C SER A 230 22.47 -17.56 -8.22
N ILE A 231 21.38 -18.33 -8.09
CA ILE A 231 20.12 -17.86 -7.53
C ILE A 231 19.96 -18.41 -6.11
N ASP A 232 19.98 -17.51 -5.13
CA ASP A 232 19.64 -17.79 -3.74
C ASP A 232 18.16 -17.45 -3.51
N LEU A 233 17.31 -18.49 -3.48
CA LEU A 233 15.87 -18.33 -3.34
C LEU A 233 15.47 -17.76 -1.98
N GLN A 234 16.20 -18.07 -0.91
CA GLN A 234 15.89 -17.55 0.41
C GLN A 234 16.13 -16.05 0.48
N LYS A 235 17.24 -15.57 -0.07
CA LYS A 235 17.50 -14.13 -0.17
C LYS A 235 16.50 -13.41 -1.07
N LEU A 236 16.14 -14.02 -2.20
CA LEU A 236 15.18 -13.43 -3.13
C LEU A 236 13.78 -13.33 -2.49
N ALA A 237 13.34 -14.38 -1.81
CA ALA A 237 12.09 -14.39 -1.05
C ALA A 237 12.13 -13.34 0.07
N GLY A 238 13.21 -13.30 0.86
CA GLY A 238 13.37 -12.33 1.94
C GLY A 238 13.36 -10.88 1.47
N TRP A 239 14.00 -10.57 0.32
CA TRP A 239 13.92 -9.24 -0.28
C TRP A 239 12.50 -8.88 -0.72
N LYS A 240 11.82 -9.79 -1.45
CA LYS A 240 10.41 -9.63 -1.85
C LYS A 240 9.52 -9.36 -0.63
N ASP A 241 9.68 -10.15 0.43
CA ASP A 241 8.92 -10.01 1.67
C ASP A 241 9.24 -8.71 2.40
N GLY A 242 10.48 -8.24 2.33
CA GLY A 242 10.87 -6.91 2.79
C GLY A 242 10.12 -5.79 2.07
N VAL A 243 9.99 -5.86 0.74
CA VAL A 243 9.21 -4.89 -0.07
C VAL A 243 7.73 -4.90 0.35
N VAL A 244 7.13 -6.09 0.45
CA VAL A 244 5.73 -6.23 0.90
C VAL A 244 5.57 -5.67 2.32
N GLY A 245 6.46 -6.03 3.24
CA GLY A 245 6.46 -5.58 4.63
C GLY A 245 6.60 -4.06 4.79
N GLN A 246 7.42 -3.41 3.95
CA GLN A 246 7.53 -1.95 3.96
C GLN A 246 6.20 -1.28 3.57
N LEU A 247 5.56 -1.78 2.52
CA LEU A 247 4.31 -1.21 2.00
C LEU A 247 3.12 -1.49 2.93
N THR A 248 3.03 -2.68 3.53
CA THR A 248 1.96 -3.00 4.51
C THR A 248 2.09 -2.14 5.78
N LYS A 249 3.32 -1.92 6.28
CA LYS A 249 3.59 -0.97 7.37
C LYS A 249 3.19 0.45 7.00
N GLY A 250 3.47 0.87 5.76
CA GLY A 250 3.02 2.16 5.23
C GLY A 250 1.51 2.31 5.29
N LEU A 251 0.74 1.33 4.80
CA LEU A 251 -0.72 1.34 4.88
C LEU A 251 -1.24 1.37 6.32
N ALA A 252 -0.65 0.60 7.23
CA ALA A 252 -1.04 0.63 8.65
C ALA A 252 -0.77 2.00 9.29
N GLY A 253 0.33 2.66 8.92
CA GLY A 253 0.62 4.04 9.33
C GLY A 253 -0.40 5.03 8.79
N LEU A 254 -0.76 4.94 7.51
CA LEU A 254 -1.76 5.79 6.87
C LEU A 254 -3.16 5.62 7.47
N ALA A 255 -3.55 4.40 7.83
CA ALA A 255 -4.82 4.13 8.52
C ALA A 255 -4.88 4.85 9.87
N ARG A 256 -3.80 4.74 10.68
CA ARG A 256 -3.69 5.44 11.97
C ARG A 256 -3.70 6.95 11.81
N GLN A 257 -2.96 7.49 10.85
CA GLN A 257 -2.90 8.93 10.59
C GLN A 257 -4.27 9.51 10.21
N ARG A 258 -5.09 8.74 9.50
CA ARG A 258 -6.46 9.12 9.12
C ARG A 258 -7.51 8.80 10.18
N GLY A 259 -7.13 8.20 11.31
CA GLY A 259 -8.08 7.80 12.35
C GLY A 259 -9.04 6.68 11.92
N VAL A 260 -8.66 5.88 10.92
CA VAL A 260 -9.43 4.69 10.53
C VAL A 260 -9.14 3.58 11.53
N GLU A 261 -10.18 3.14 12.24
CA GLU A 261 -10.09 1.99 13.11
C GLU A 261 -10.00 0.71 12.25
N VAL A 262 -9.03 -0.15 12.57
CA VAL A 262 -8.85 -1.43 11.87
C VAL A 262 -9.19 -2.57 12.82
N ILE A 263 -10.16 -3.39 12.45
CA ILE A 263 -10.54 -4.60 13.19
C ILE A 263 -10.09 -5.82 12.40
N THR A 264 -9.26 -6.66 13.02
CA THR A 264 -8.89 -7.96 12.46
C THR A 264 -9.93 -9.01 12.84
N GLY A 265 -10.67 -9.52 11.85
CA GLY A 265 -11.68 -10.55 12.07
C GLY A 265 -12.55 -10.84 10.84
N ALA A 266 -13.32 -11.92 10.91
CA ALA A 266 -14.28 -12.29 9.87
C ALA A 266 -15.64 -11.62 10.17
N ALA A 267 -16.10 -10.75 9.27
CA ALA A 267 -17.38 -10.06 9.41
C ALA A 267 -18.52 -10.79 8.69
N ARG A 268 -19.71 -10.78 9.30
CA ARG A 268 -20.96 -11.27 8.73
C ARG A 268 -22.09 -10.28 9.03
N PHE A 269 -22.92 -9.99 8.04
CA PHE A 269 -24.13 -9.19 8.27
C PHE A 269 -25.12 -9.94 9.17
N GLU A 270 -25.57 -9.26 10.23
CA GLU A 270 -26.68 -9.71 11.08
C GLU A 270 -28.00 -9.03 10.67
N SER A 271 -27.89 -7.83 10.10
CA SER A 271 -28.99 -7.05 9.53
C SER A 271 -28.45 -6.08 8.46
N PRO A 272 -29.30 -5.30 7.77
CA PRO A 272 -28.83 -4.26 6.86
C PRO A 272 -27.93 -3.18 7.49
N HIS A 273 -27.91 -3.04 8.82
CA HIS A 273 -27.17 -2.01 9.56
C HIS A 273 -26.35 -2.55 10.75
N ALA A 274 -26.07 -3.86 10.79
CA ALA A 274 -25.27 -4.46 11.84
C ALA A 274 -24.41 -5.63 11.34
N LEU A 275 -23.18 -5.73 11.83
CA LEU A 275 -22.25 -6.84 11.62
C LEU A 275 -21.94 -7.55 12.94
N ALA A 276 -21.81 -8.88 12.86
CA ALA A 276 -21.01 -9.67 13.79
C ALA A 276 -19.60 -9.84 13.21
N ILE A 277 -18.58 -9.59 14.04
CA ILE A 277 -17.17 -9.68 13.67
C ILE A 277 -16.51 -10.71 14.57
N GLN A 278 -16.15 -11.85 14.01
CA GLN A 278 -15.42 -12.88 14.73
C GLN A 278 -13.93 -12.49 14.80
N THR A 279 -13.50 -12.05 15.98
CA THR A 279 -12.10 -11.71 16.26
C THR A 279 -11.42 -12.86 17.03
N GLY A 280 -10.10 -12.80 17.19
CA GLY A 280 -9.37 -13.73 18.07
C GLY A 280 -9.80 -13.67 19.54
N SER A 281 -10.40 -12.55 19.96
CA SER A 281 -10.92 -12.33 21.33
C SER A 281 -12.40 -12.69 21.52
N GLY A 282 -13.06 -13.19 20.48
CA GLY A 282 -14.50 -13.49 20.47
C GLY A 282 -15.27 -12.64 19.47
N THR A 283 -16.60 -12.70 19.56
CA THR A 283 -17.50 -11.99 18.65
C THR A 283 -17.73 -10.56 19.12
N GLN A 284 -17.47 -9.59 18.24
CA GLN A 284 -17.81 -8.18 18.44
C GLN A 284 -19.01 -7.84 17.55
N HIS A 285 -19.90 -6.96 18.02
CA HIS A 285 -21.05 -6.49 17.25
C HIS A 285 -20.88 -5.00 16.93
N LEU A 286 -21.08 -4.63 15.67
CA LEU A 286 -20.88 -3.27 15.18
C LEU A 286 -22.11 -2.79 14.41
N ALA A 287 -22.69 -1.67 14.84
CA ALA A 287 -23.76 -1.00 14.12
C ALA A 287 -23.18 0.09 13.21
N PHE A 288 -23.75 0.25 12.01
CA PHE A 288 -23.24 1.20 11.01
C PHE A 288 -24.39 1.90 10.25
N GLU A 289 -24.15 3.08 9.72
CA GLU A 289 -25.08 3.75 8.80
C GLU A 289 -24.93 3.22 7.37
N HIS A 290 -23.70 3.18 6.86
CA HIS A 290 -23.37 2.69 5.53
C HIS A 290 -22.32 1.57 5.56
N ALA A 291 -22.35 0.70 4.55
CA ALA A 291 -21.37 -0.36 4.37
C ALA A 291 -20.82 -0.38 2.93
N ILE A 292 -19.52 -0.63 2.81
CA ILE A 292 -18.86 -0.99 1.55
C ILE A 292 -18.34 -2.42 1.66
N VAL A 293 -18.77 -3.27 0.72
CA VAL A 293 -18.30 -4.67 0.63
C VAL A 293 -17.18 -4.73 -0.40
N ALA A 294 -15.96 -5.00 0.06
CA ALA A 294 -14.73 -5.06 -0.72
C ALA A 294 -13.91 -6.32 -0.41
N VAL A 295 -14.59 -7.46 -0.25
CA VAL A 295 -14.03 -8.74 0.24
C VAL A 295 -13.12 -9.48 -0.76
N GLY A 296 -13.02 -8.98 -1.99
CA GLY A 296 -12.11 -9.50 -3.01
C GLY A 296 -12.61 -10.78 -3.69
N SER A 297 -11.67 -11.61 -4.12
CA SER A 297 -11.87 -12.86 -4.86
C SER A 297 -10.80 -13.88 -4.48
N GLU A 298 -10.93 -15.10 -4.97
CA GLU A 298 -10.00 -16.20 -4.71
C GLU A 298 -9.73 -17.04 -5.96
N PRO A 299 -8.62 -17.81 -6.02
CA PRO A 299 -8.32 -18.71 -7.12
C PRO A 299 -9.40 -19.79 -7.30
N VAL A 300 -9.60 -20.22 -8.54
CA VAL A 300 -10.54 -21.30 -8.87
C VAL A 300 -9.89 -22.66 -8.64
N SER A 301 -10.52 -23.50 -7.83
CA SER A 301 -10.17 -24.93 -7.72
C SER A 301 -10.73 -25.71 -8.91
N LEU A 302 -9.90 -26.57 -9.52
CA LEU A 302 -10.31 -27.36 -10.69
C LEU A 302 -10.96 -28.69 -10.24
N PRO A 303 -12.21 -28.99 -10.64
CA PRO A 303 -12.85 -30.26 -10.31
C PRO A 303 -12.07 -31.45 -10.89
N GLY A 304 -11.84 -32.47 -10.07
CA GLY A 304 -11.11 -33.69 -10.46
C GLY A 304 -9.59 -33.55 -10.48
N PHE A 305 -9.04 -32.38 -10.15
CA PHE A 305 -7.60 -32.22 -9.90
C PHE A 305 -7.25 -32.64 -8.48
N PRO A 306 -6.00 -33.07 -8.24
CA PRO A 306 -5.50 -33.35 -6.89
C PRO A 306 -5.17 -32.04 -6.18
N ASN A 307 -6.19 -31.29 -5.77
CA ASN A 307 -6.02 -29.94 -5.18
C ASN A 307 -5.25 -29.94 -3.85
N ASP A 308 -5.11 -31.10 -3.20
CA ASP A 308 -4.35 -31.26 -1.96
C ASP A 308 -2.87 -31.65 -2.19
N ASP A 309 -2.44 -31.83 -3.45
CA ASP A 309 -1.05 -32.16 -3.76
C ASP A 309 -0.18 -30.90 -3.75
N GLU A 310 0.87 -30.87 -2.90
CA GLU A 310 1.78 -29.71 -2.74
C GLU A 310 2.51 -29.28 -4.03
N ARG A 311 2.49 -30.11 -5.08
CA ARG A 311 3.06 -29.78 -6.39
C ARG A 311 2.08 -29.02 -7.28
N LEU A 312 0.80 -29.01 -6.94
CA LEU A 312 -0.20 -28.17 -7.57
C LEU A 312 -0.20 -26.83 -6.87
N TRP A 313 0.20 -25.78 -7.59
CA TRP A 313 0.33 -24.43 -7.04
C TRP A 313 -0.80 -23.55 -7.52
N ASP A 314 -1.34 -22.74 -6.60
CA ASP A 314 -2.05 -21.53 -6.97
C ASP A 314 -1.06 -20.37 -7.21
N SER A 315 -1.58 -19.16 -7.44
CA SER A 315 -0.74 -17.97 -7.60
C SER A 315 0.06 -17.62 -6.35
N THR A 316 -0.48 -17.89 -5.16
CA THR A 316 0.16 -17.62 -3.88
C THR A 316 1.37 -18.54 -3.68
N ASP A 317 1.21 -19.83 -3.96
CA ASP A 317 2.26 -20.83 -3.84
C ASP A 317 3.41 -20.55 -4.80
N ALA A 318 3.12 -20.16 -6.03
CA ALA A 318 4.14 -19.76 -7.00
C ALA A 318 4.99 -18.56 -6.50
N LEU A 319 4.41 -17.66 -5.71
CA LEU A 319 5.09 -16.49 -5.16
C LEU A 319 5.88 -16.77 -3.87
N LYS A 320 5.72 -17.95 -3.25
CA LYS A 320 6.50 -18.36 -2.07
C LYS A 320 7.94 -18.74 -2.42
N LEU A 321 8.23 -19.04 -3.70
CA LEU A 321 9.56 -19.45 -4.18
C LEU A 321 10.17 -20.66 -3.45
N GLY A 322 9.34 -21.66 -3.09
CA GLY A 322 9.82 -22.84 -2.37
C GLY A 322 10.86 -23.67 -3.14
N SER A 323 10.79 -23.71 -4.47
CA SER A 323 11.80 -24.35 -5.33
C SER A 323 11.70 -23.85 -6.77
N VAL A 324 12.73 -24.12 -7.59
CA VAL A 324 12.67 -23.94 -9.06
C VAL A 324 12.48 -25.32 -9.71
N PRO A 325 11.28 -25.65 -10.20
CA PRO A 325 11.03 -26.95 -10.80
C PRO A 325 11.75 -27.06 -12.16
N ARG A 326 12.24 -28.26 -12.48
CA ARG A 326 12.88 -28.52 -13.79
C ARG A 326 11.91 -28.33 -14.97
N SER A 327 10.63 -28.57 -14.72
CA SER A 327 9.54 -28.40 -15.67
C SER A 327 8.33 -27.85 -14.92
N LEU A 328 7.71 -26.80 -15.46
CA LEU A 328 6.51 -26.18 -14.92
C LEU A 328 5.43 -26.18 -16.00
N LEU A 329 4.21 -26.58 -15.65
CA LEU A 329 3.02 -26.44 -16.50
C LEU A 329 2.16 -25.31 -15.91
N VAL A 330 1.85 -24.31 -16.73
CA VAL A 330 0.89 -23.26 -16.38
C VAL A 330 -0.46 -23.59 -17.01
N ILE A 331 -1.51 -23.69 -16.20
CA ILE A 331 -2.87 -23.96 -16.65
C ILE A 331 -3.65 -22.64 -16.63
N GLY A 332 -3.96 -22.11 -17.80
CA GLY A 332 -4.55 -20.78 -17.99
C GLY A 332 -3.55 -19.81 -18.61
N GLY A 333 -3.92 -19.16 -19.72
CA GLY A 333 -3.06 -18.23 -20.48
C GLY A 333 -3.45 -16.76 -20.29
N GLY A 334 -3.86 -16.41 -19.07
CA GLY A 334 -4.23 -15.05 -18.68
C GLY A 334 -3.03 -14.20 -18.25
#